data_AF-A0A143Y2F4-F1
#
_entry.id   AF-A0A143Y2F4-F1
#
_cell.length_a   1.000
_cell.length_b   1.000
_cell.length_c   1.000
_cell.angle_alpha   90.00
_cell.angle_beta   90.00
_cell.angle_gamma   90.00
#
_symmetry.space_group_name_H-M   'P 1'
#
loop_
_entity.id
_entity.type
_entity.pdbx_description
1 polymer ?
#
loop_
_entity_poly.entity_id
_entity_poly.type
_entity_poly.pdbx_seq_one_letter_code
_entity_poly.pdbx_strand_id
1 'polypeptide(L)'
;MEQDAAKREHLKGIYINIRLRLENMARQGTITEYTCRTILDLSRRVAESLCQKYDNIRREVISIMGGEILEYEAKTILNEGKKQGWILGRESGRAETYLELVKEGILNIQEAAMRIPMDEAELQNLLNK
;
A
#
# COMPACT_ATOMS: atom_id res chain seq x y z
N MET A 1 -24.07 29.00 19.82
CA MET A 1 -24.64 27.91 18.99
C MET A 1 -24.22 28.00 17.52
N GLU A 2 -24.25 29.17 16.87
CA GLU A 2 -23.83 29.32 15.46
C GLU A 2 -22.33 29.09 15.20
N GLN A 3 -21.43 29.59 16.07
CA GLN A 3 -19.97 29.40 15.87
C GLN A 3 -19.55 27.93 15.83
N ASP A 4 -20.20 27.06 16.60
CA ASP A 4 -19.90 25.63 16.57
C ASP A 4 -20.42 24.95 15.30
N ALA A 5 -21.52 25.45 14.72
CA ALA A 5 -22.02 24.95 13.45
C ALA A 5 -21.08 25.32 12.29
N ALA A 6 -20.60 26.57 12.26
CA ALA A 6 -19.64 27.03 11.25
C ALA A 6 -18.31 26.26 11.33
N LYS A 7 -17.79 26.01 12.54
CA LYS A 7 -16.58 25.20 12.75
C LYS A 7 -16.77 23.75 12.31
N ARG A 8 -17.95 23.17 12.55
CA ARG A 8 -18.28 21.81 12.09
C ARG A 8 -18.33 21.72 10.56
N GLU A 9 -18.96 22.69 9.91
CA GLU A 9 -19.04 22.71 8.45
C GLU A 9 -17.66 22.90 7.81
N HIS A 10 -16.83 23.76 8.40
CA HIS A 10 -15.45 23.91 7.97
C HIS A 10 -14.65 22.59 8.09
N LEU A 11 -14.81 21.88 9.20
CA LEU A 11 -14.17 20.58 9.41
C LEU A 11 -14.62 19.55 8.36
N LYS A 12 -15.91 19.48 8.03
CA LYS A 12 -16.42 18.63 6.95
C LYS A 12 -15.76 18.97 5.61
N GLY A 13 -15.67 20.26 5.28
CA GLY A 13 -15.02 20.73 4.06
C GLY A 13 -13.56 20.26 3.96
N ILE A 14 -12.82 20.31 5.06
CA ILE A 14 -11.44 19.79 5.12
C ILE A 14 -11.40 18.29 4.81
N TYR A 15 -12.24 17.49 5.48
CA TYR A 15 -12.25 16.04 5.29
C TYR A 15 -12.67 15.63 3.87
N ILE A 16 -13.66 16.32 3.29
CA ILE A 16 -14.06 16.15 1.89
C ILE A 16 -12.90 16.48 0.95
N ASN A 17 -12.20 17.60 1.19
CA ASN A 17 -11.07 18.01 0.37
C ASN A 17 -9.92 16.99 0.42
N ILE A 18 -9.57 16.51 1.62
CA ILE A 18 -8.54 15.49 1.80
C ILE A 18 -8.89 14.23 1.01
N ARG A 19 -10.12 13.74 1.16
CA ARG A 19 -10.58 12.55 0.43
C ARG A 19 -10.52 12.74 -1.08
N LEU A 20 -11.07 13.83 -1.60
CA LEU A 20 -11.05 14.11 -3.05
C LEU A 20 -9.62 14.23 -3.60
N ARG A 21 -8.69 14.80 -2.83
CA ARG A 21 -7.28 14.87 -3.23
C ARG A 21 -6.64 13.50 -3.30
N LEU A 22 -6.84 12.65 -2.29
CA LEU A 22 -6.31 11.28 -2.27
C LEU A 22 -6.90 10.45 -3.43
N GLU A 23 -8.20 10.52 -3.64
CA GLU A 23 -8.87 9.82 -4.76
C GLU A 23 -8.39 10.33 -6.13
N ASN A 24 -8.16 11.64 -6.29
CA ASN A 24 -7.57 12.17 -7.52
C ASN A 24 -6.13 11.70 -7.73
N MET A 25 -5.32 11.66 -6.67
CA MET A 25 -3.96 11.11 -6.74
C MET A 25 -3.97 9.63 -7.12
N ALA A 26 -4.93 8.85 -6.63
CA ALA A 26 -5.12 7.45 -7.02
C ALA A 26 -5.56 7.32 -8.49
N ARG A 27 -6.55 8.11 -8.93
CA ARG A 27 -7.01 8.13 -10.33
C ARG A 27 -5.91 8.53 -11.33
N GLN A 28 -4.99 9.40 -10.90
CA GLN A 28 -3.84 9.82 -11.71
C GLN A 28 -2.68 8.81 -11.68
N GLY A 29 -2.76 7.78 -10.83
CA GLY A 29 -1.69 6.79 -10.65
C GLY A 29 -0.50 7.30 -9.81
N THR A 30 -0.61 8.48 -9.20
CA THR A 30 0.43 9.06 -8.33
C THR A 30 0.61 8.26 -7.05
N ILE A 31 -0.48 7.69 -6.53
CA ILE A 31 -0.47 6.71 -5.43
C ILE A 31 -1.29 5.50 -5.86
N THR A 32 -1.00 4.34 -5.30
CA THR A 32 -1.85 3.16 -5.53
C THR A 32 -3.19 3.35 -4.84
N GLU A 33 -4.21 2.64 -5.34
CA GLU A 33 -5.51 2.59 -4.66
C GLU A 33 -5.34 2.08 -3.22
N TYR A 34 -4.46 1.10 -3.02
CA TYR A 34 -4.10 0.61 -1.68
C TYR A 34 -3.60 1.74 -0.76
N THR A 35 -2.62 2.54 -1.20
CA THR A 35 -2.08 3.66 -0.40
C THR A 35 -3.16 4.70 -0.10
N CYS A 36 -3.99 5.05 -1.09
CA CYS A 36 -5.13 5.96 -0.90
C CYS A 36 -6.04 5.47 0.24
N ARG A 37 -6.43 4.19 0.21
CA ARG A 37 -7.31 3.59 1.23
C ARG A 37 -6.66 3.47 2.59
N THR A 38 -5.39 3.09 2.65
CA THR A 38 -4.66 3.03 3.92
C THR A 38 -4.65 4.40 4.60
N ILE A 39 -4.40 5.48 3.84
CA ILE A 39 -4.40 6.84 4.39
C ILE A 39 -5.80 7.23 4.88
N LEU A 40 -6.85 6.93 4.11
CA LEU A 40 -8.24 7.20 4.51
C LEU A 40 -8.64 6.44 5.78
N ASP A 41 -8.30 5.15 5.89
CA ASP A 41 -8.62 4.32 7.06
C ASP A 41 -7.86 4.79 8.31
N LEU A 42 -6.56 5.07 8.20
CA LEU A 42 -5.77 5.62 9.30
C LEU A 42 -6.30 6.99 9.74
N SER A 43 -6.65 7.85 8.78
CA SER A 43 -7.24 9.16 9.07
C SER A 43 -8.58 9.04 9.78
N ARG A 44 -9.41 8.07 9.37
CA ARG A 44 -10.67 7.73 10.05
C ARG A 44 -10.43 7.31 11.49
N ARG A 45 -9.50 6.38 11.75
CA ARG A 45 -9.19 5.90 13.11
C ARG A 45 -8.68 7.03 14.02
N VAL A 46 -7.83 7.90 13.49
CA VAL A 46 -7.36 9.09 14.22
C VAL A 46 -8.54 10.02 14.54
N ALA A 47 -9.43 10.27 13.57
CA ALA A 47 -10.61 11.09 13.81
C ALA A 47 -11.57 10.45 14.83
N GLU A 48 -11.76 9.13 14.79
CA GLU A 48 -12.55 8.39 15.78
C GLU A 48 -11.97 8.53 17.19
N SER A 49 -10.65 8.41 17.34
CA SER A 49 -9.96 8.58 18.61
C SER A 49 -10.11 10.01 19.16
N LEU A 50 -9.99 11.03 18.31
CA LEU A 50 -10.13 12.43 18.69
C LEU A 50 -11.60 12.81 19.01
N CYS A 51 -12.57 12.19 18.34
CA CYS A 51 -13.98 12.51 18.47
C CYS A 51 -14.75 11.58 19.43
N GLN A 52 -14.06 10.83 20.29
CA GLN A 52 -14.68 9.87 21.23
C GLN A 52 -15.81 10.49 22.08
N LYS A 53 -15.69 11.77 22.47
CA LYS A 53 -16.69 12.49 23.26
C LYS A 53 -17.72 13.28 22.42
N TYR A 54 -17.58 13.26 21.09
CA TYR A 54 -18.38 14.06 20.15
C TYR A 54 -19.02 13.18 19.08
N ASP A 55 -20.05 12.42 19.48
CA ASP A 55 -20.72 11.41 18.64
C ASP A 55 -21.23 11.93 17.28
N ASN A 56 -21.65 13.19 17.22
CA ASN A 56 -22.16 13.78 15.97
C ASN A 56 -21.02 14.03 14.97
N ILE A 57 -19.89 14.57 15.45
CA ILE A 57 -18.71 14.82 14.60
C ILE A 57 -18.09 13.48 14.18
N ARG A 58 -18.04 12.50 15.09
CA ARG A 58 -17.56 11.15 14.79
C ARG A 58 -18.31 10.54 13.61
N ARG A 59 -19.65 10.57 13.63
CA ARG A 59 -20.49 10.00 12.56
C ARG A 59 -20.28 10.70 11.22
N GLU A 60 -20.16 12.02 11.22
CA GLU A 60 -19.96 12.80 10.00
C GLU A 60 -18.59 12.51 9.36
N VAL A 61 -17.51 12.45 10.14
CA VAL A 61 -16.17 12.13 9.62
C VAL A 61 -16.09 10.69 9.14
N ILE A 62 -16.72 9.74 9.84
CA ILE A 62 -16.79 8.34 9.39
C ILE A 62 -17.52 8.23 8.05
N SER A 63 -18.63 8.94 7.86
CA SER A 63 -19.36 8.92 6.60
C SER A 63 -18.52 9.48 5.44
N ILE A 64 -17.79 10.57 5.68
CA ILE A 64 -16.92 11.19 4.67
C ILE A 64 -15.74 10.28 4.36
N MET A 65 -15.04 9.73 5.37
CA MET A 65 -13.82 8.95 5.17
C MET A 65 -14.07 7.47 4.81
N GLY A 66 -15.23 6.93 5.16
CA GLY A 66 -15.60 5.53 4.95
C GLY A 66 -16.12 5.21 3.55
N GLY A 67 -16.71 6.18 2.84
CA GLY A 67 -17.30 5.97 1.51
C GLY A 67 -18.52 5.03 1.48
N GLU A 68 -19.17 4.92 0.32
CA GLU A 68 -20.10 3.82 0.04
C GLU A 68 -19.27 2.58 -0.30
N ILE A 69 -19.51 1.50 0.45
CA ILE A 69 -18.83 0.21 0.29
C ILE A 69 -19.06 -0.29 -1.15
N LEU A 70 -18.00 -0.34 -1.95
CA LEU A 70 -18.03 -0.99 -3.27
C LEU A 70 -16.97 -2.08 -3.31
N GLU A 71 -17.45 -3.33 -3.46
CA GLU A 71 -16.69 -4.58 -3.67
C GLU A 71 -15.56 -4.51 -4.72
N TYR A 72 -15.47 -3.43 -5.50
CA TYR A 72 -14.42 -3.17 -6.48
C TYR A 72 -13.03 -2.96 -5.88
N GLU A 73 -12.92 -2.38 -4.68
CA GLU A 73 -11.61 -2.02 -4.09
C GLU A 73 -10.85 -3.23 -3.56
N ALA A 74 -11.53 -4.13 -2.82
CA ALA A 74 -10.94 -5.38 -2.36
C ALA A 74 -10.49 -6.25 -3.55
N LYS A 75 -11.25 -6.22 -4.64
CA LYS A 75 -10.93 -6.93 -5.89
C LYS A 75 -9.70 -6.33 -6.59
N THR A 76 -9.58 -5.00 -6.64
CA THR A 76 -8.41 -4.31 -7.22
C THR A 76 -7.15 -4.58 -6.40
N ILE A 77 -7.21 -4.46 -5.07
CA ILE A 77 -6.08 -4.76 -4.17
C ILE A 77 -5.66 -6.23 -4.31
N LEU A 78 -6.61 -7.17 -4.36
CA LEU A 78 -6.32 -8.58 -4.58
C LEU A 78 -5.62 -8.82 -5.93
N ASN A 79 -6.05 -8.15 -6.99
CA ASN A 79 -5.46 -8.30 -8.32
C ASN A 79 -4.06 -7.68 -8.40
N GLU A 80 -3.83 -6.53 -7.78
CA GLU A 80 -2.49 -5.94 -7.65
C GLU A 80 -1.56 -6.84 -6.84
N GLY A 81 -2.04 -7.36 -5.70
CA GLY A 81 -1.28 -8.30 -4.88
C GLY A 81 -0.91 -9.57 -5.65
N LYS A 82 -1.84 -10.14 -6.44
CA LYS A 82 -1.55 -11.27 -7.33
C LYS A 82 -0.48 -10.93 -8.38
N LYS A 83 -0.56 -9.75 -8.99
CA LYS A 83 0.42 -9.30 -10.00
C LYS A 83 1.81 -9.11 -9.39
N GLN A 84 1.90 -8.45 -8.24
CA GLN A 84 3.16 -8.25 -7.52
C GLN A 84 3.75 -9.59 -7.05
N GLY A 85 2.91 -10.46 -6.47
CA GLY A 85 3.33 -11.79 -6.03
C GLY A 85 3.85 -12.66 -7.18
N TRP A 86 3.26 -12.55 -8.37
CA TRP A 86 3.76 -13.25 -9.56
C TRP A 86 5.14 -12.74 -10.00
N ILE A 87 5.36 -11.42 -10.01
CA ILE A 87 6.65 -10.81 -10.36
C ILE A 87 7.72 -11.22 -9.35
N LEU A 88 7.46 -11.00 -8.05
CA LEU A 88 8.38 -11.33 -6.98
C LEU A 88 8.69 -12.84 -6.96
N GLY A 89 7.67 -13.68 -7.07
CA GLY A 89 7.84 -15.13 -7.12
C GLY A 89 8.70 -15.59 -8.30
N ARG A 90 8.57 -14.96 -9.48
CA ARG A 90 9.40 -15.27 -10.64
C ARG A 90 10.85 -14.83 -10.44
N GLU A 91 11.08 -13.67 -9.84
CA GLU A 91 12.43 -13.17 -9.53
C GLU A 91 13.11 -14.03 -8.47
N SER A 92 12.40 -14.35 -7.38
CA SER A 92 12.90 -15.23 -6.32
C SER A 92 13.20 -16.63 -6.84
N GLY A 93 12.29 -17.24 -7.60
CA GLY A 93 12.51 -18.57 -8.17
C GLY A 93 13.70 -18.58 -9.15
N ARG A 94 13.86 -17.52 -9.95
CA ARG A 94 15.04 -17.39 -10.81
C ARG A 94 16.32 -17.31 -9.99
N ALA A 95 16.36 -16.51 -8.93
CA ALA A 95 17.51 -16.39 -8.04
C ALA A 95 17.86 -17.73 -7.36
N GLU A 96 16.85 -18.46 -6.89
CA GLU A 96 17.01 -19.78 -6.28
C GLU A 96 17.62 -20.80 -7.26
N THR A 97 17.11 -20.87 -8.50
CA THR A 97 17.69 -21.74 -9.53
C THR A 97 19.15 -21.40 -9.81
N TYR A 98 19.52 -20.12 -9.94
CA TYR A 98 20.93 -19.75 -10.17
C TYR A 98 21.82 -20.09 -8.98
N LEU A 99 21.31 -19.95 -7.76
CA LEU A 99 22.03 -20.34 -6.55
C LEU A 99 22.25 -21.86 -6.49
N GLU A 100 21.25 -22.67 -6.84
CA GLU A 100 21.38 -24.13 -6.95
C GLU A 100 22.40 -24.54 -8.00
N LEU A 101 22.37 -23.94 -9.20
CA LEU A 101 23.35 -24.22 -10.26
C LEU A 101 24.79 -23.90 -9.84
N VAL A 102 24.98 -22.86 -9.03
CA VAL A 102 26.30 -22.54 -8.45
C VAL A 102 26.69 -23.57 -7.38
N LYS A 103 25.75 -23.98 -6.51
CA LYS A 103 25.99 -25.04 -5.50
C LYS A 103 26.36 -26.38 -6.14
N GLU A 104 25.74 -26.72 -7.26
CA GLU A 104 26.03 -27.93 -8.03
C GLU A 104 27.32 -27.83 -8.86
N GLY A 105 27.95 -26.65 -8.89
CA GLY A 105 29.17 -26.40 -9.65
C GLY A 105 28.97 -26.35 -11.16
N ILE A 106 27.72 -26.26 -11.62
CA ILE A 106 27.35 -26.18 -13.04
C ILE A 106 27.63 -24.77 -13.59
N LEU A 107 27.44 -23.75 -12.76
CA LEU A 107 27.64 -22.35 -13.11
C LEU A 107 28.60 -21.68 -12.14
N ASN A 108 29.41 -20.73 -12.60
CA ASN A 108 30.22 -19.92 -11.69
C ASN A 108 29.42 -18.74 -11.11
N ILE A 109 29.88 -18.22 -9.97
CA ILE A 109 29.17 -17.19 -9.22
C ILE A 109 29.01 -15.87 -9.99
N GLN A 110 30.00 -15.53 -10.84
CA GLN A 110 29.98 -14.31 -11.65
C GLN A 110 28.90 -14.40 -12.74
N GLU A 111 28.86 -15.53 -13.44
CA GLU A 111 27.87 -15.85 -14.46
C GLU A 111 26.45 -15.92 -13.89
N ALA A 112 26.30 -16.35 -12.64
CA ALA A 112 25.03 -16.31 -11.93
C ALA A 112 24.62 -14.88 -11.62
N ALA A 113 25.50 -14.08 -11.00
CA ALA A 113 25.25 -12.70 -10.61
C ALA A 113 24.90 -11.79 -11.82
N MET A 114 25.47 -12.04 -13.00
CA MET A 114 25.10 -11.29 -14.22
C MET A 114 23.65 -11.54 -14.69
N ARG A 115 22.99 -12.62 -14.26
CA ARG A 115 21.67 -13.04 -14.75
C ARG A 115 20.53 -12.78 -13.76
N ILE A 116 20.84 -12.29 -12.56
CA ILE A 116 19.89 -11.94 -11.51
C ILE A 116 20.22 -10.55 -10.95
N PRO A 117 19.26 -9.82 -10.37
CA PRO A 117 19.52 -8.50 -9.78
C PRO A 117 20.18 -8.64 -8.40
N MET A 118 21.31 -9.33 -8.34
CA MET A 118 22.06 -9.65 -7.11
C MET A 118 23.54 -9.66 -7.46
N ASP A 119 24.36 -9.00 -6.64
CA ASP A 119 25.81 -8.97 -6.86
C ASP A 119 26.50 -10.25 -6.34
N GLU A 120 27.77 -10.45 -6.73
CA GLU A 120 28.53 -11.64 -6.33
C GLU A 120 28.67 -11.78 -4.81
N ALA A 121 28.76 -10.66 -4.08
CA ALA A 121 28.96 -10.67 -2.62
C ALA A 121 27.67 -11.10 -1.90
N GLU A 122 26.53 -10.61 -2.35
CA GLU A 122 25.21 -10.99 -1.86
C GLU A 122 24.92 -12.46 -2.17
N LEU A 123 25.25 -12.91 -3.38
CA LEU A 123 25.11 -14.32 -3.76
C LEU A 123 26.04 -15.23 -2.93
N GLN A 124 27.28 -14.81 -2.69
CA GLN A 124 28.23 -15.54 -1.85
C GLN A 124 27.74 -15.65 -0.40
N ASN A 125 27.13 -14.58 0.14
CA ASN A 125 26.52 -14.61 1.47
C ASN A 125 25.36 -15.60 1.56
N LEU A 126 24.58 -15.79 0.50
CA LEU A 126 23.51 -16.78 0.45
C LEU A 126 24.02 -18.22 0.29
N LEU A 127 25.15 -18.41 -0.40
CA LEU A 127 25.81 -19.72 -0.53
C LEU A 127 26.45 -20.18 0.79
N ASN A 128 26.91 -19.23 1.61
CA ASN A 128 27.58 -19.49 2.89
C ASN A 128 26.62 -19.67 4.08
N LYS A 129 25.30 -19.52 3.87
CA LYS A 129 24.26 -19.81 4.85
C LYS A 129 23.84 -21.28 4.78
#